data_AF-H2Y0F1-F1
#
_entry.id   AF-H2Y0F1-F1
#
_cell.length_a   1.000
_cell.length_b   1.000
_cell.length_c   1.000
_cell.angle_alpha   90.00
_cell.angle_beta   90.00
_cell.angle_gamma   90.00
#
_symmetry.space_group_name_H-M   'P 1'
#
loop_
_entity.id
_entity.type
_entity.pdbx_description
1 polymer ?
#
loop_
_entity_poly.entity_id
_entity_poly.type
_entity_poly.pdbx_seq_one_letter_code
_entity_poly.pdbx_strand_id
1 'polypeptide(L)'
;MKLSPSNHPKRQKWEKPFDFLFACAGYFVGLGNIWRFPYLCFENGGGAFLIPYLLSVAFMGIPFIMLETSFGQCCQSGIMKAWDKVPLFKGVAYAGVVCVFHSNVFYIVILSWVSKYIVASFSSPLPWSVCGNPWNSENCVEMNVRMNQTNLTEHQLNATKGVSAAEEFWTKEVLGMSSGIDQVGSIRTDLLVNILLLWIGVYFATFKGVKWL
;
A
#
# COMPACT_ATOMS: atom_id res chain seq x y z
N MET A 1 -23.23 -34.03 -29.99
CA MET A 1 -24.01 -33.37 -28.92
C MET A 1 -23.82 -31.86 -29.08
N LYS A 2 -24.75 -31.16 -29.75
CA LYS A 2 -24.69 -29.70 -29.90
C LYS A 2 -25.17 -29.07 -28.60
N LEU A 3 -24.25 -28.48 -27.85
CA LEU A 3 -24.58 -27.69 -26.66
C LEU A 3 -25.44 -26.51 -27.08
N SER A 4 -26.59 -26.34 -26.43
CA SER A 4 -27.45 -25.17 -26.57
C SER A 4 -26.61 -23.90 -26.35
N PRO A 5 -26.82 -22.82 -27.13
CA PRO A 5 -26.14 -21.56 -26.88
C PRO A 5 -26.62 -21.03 -25.54
N SER A 6 -25.75 -21.03 -24.54
CA SER A 6 -26.03 -20.40 -23.26
C SER A 6 -26.22 -18.90 -23.49
N ASN A 7 -27.35 -18.34 -23.06
CA ASN A 7 -27.70 -16.90 -23.09
C ASN A 7 -26.82 -16.02 -22.17
N HIS A 8 -25.59 -16.44 -21.88
CA HIS A 8 -24.67 -15.66 -21.08
C HIS A 8 -24.00 -14.59 -21.95
N PRO A 9 -23.94 -13.32 -21.48
CA PRO A 9 -23.21 -12.29 -22.19
C PRO A 9 -21.76 -12.74 -22.40
N LYS A 10 -21.25 -12.60 -23.63
CA LYS A 10 -19.86 -12.95 -23.96
C LYS A 10 -18.91 -12.16 -23.05
N ARG A 11 -17.94 -12.86 -22.44
CA ARG A 11 -16.91 -12.25 -21.58
C ARG A 11 -16.21 -11.12 -22.33
N GLN A 12 -16.09 -9.96 -21.69
CA GLN A 12 -15.33 -8.84 -22.21
C GLN A 12 -13.84 -9.22 -22.35
N LYS A 13 -13.22 -8.76 -23.43
CA LYS A 13 -11.79 -8.93 -23.68
C LYS A 13 -11.13 -7.56 -23.67
N TRP A 14 -9.84 -7.55 -23.32
CA TRP A 14 -8.98 -6.40 -23.52
C TRP A 14 -8.92 -6.04 -25.01
N GLU A 15 -8.98 -4.75 -25.33
CA GLU A 15 -8.93 -4.27 -26.71
C GLU A 15 -7.51 -4.31 -27.25
N LYS A 16 -6.52 -3.91 -26.44
CA LYS A 16 -5.09 -3.99 -26.80
C LYS A 16 -4.31 -4.85 -25.81
N PRO A 17 -3.26 -5.55 -26.27
CA PRO A 17 -2.39 -6.34 -25.40
C PRO A 17 -1.59 -5.46 -24.43
N PHE A 18 -1.29 -4.22 -24.80
CA PHE A 18 -0.58 -3.27 -23.94
C PHE A 18 -1.42 -2.86 -22.72
N ASP A 19 -2.73 -2.69 -22.87
CA ASP A 19 -3.64 -2.36 -21.75
C ASP A 19 -3.58 -3.45 -20.68
N PHE A 20 -3.56 -4.72 -21.09
CA PHE A 20 -3.35 -5.85 -20.19
C PHE A 20 -1.96 -5.82 -19.52
N LEU A 21 -0.90 -5.53 -20.28
CA LEU A 21 0.46 -5.45 -19.72
C LEU A 21 0.58 -4.34 -18.67
N PHE A 22 0.02 -3.16 -18.92
CA PHE A 22 0.02 -2.06 -17.96
C PHE A 22 -0.81 -2.37 -16.72
N ALA A 23 -1.95 -3.04 -16.87
CA ALA A 23 -2.74 -3.52 -15.73
C ALA A 23 -1.92 -4.50 -14.85
N CYS A 24 -1.19 -5.44 -15.46
CA CYS A 24 -0.29 -6.35 -14.74
C CYS A 24 0.88 -5.60 -14.07
N ALA A 25 1.50 -4.64 -14.77
CA ALA A 25 2.60 -3.85 -14.21
C ALA A 25 2.15 -3.04 -13.00
N GLY A 26 0.97 -2.40 -13.07
CA GLY A 26 0.37 -1.68 -11.95
C GLY A 26 0.05 -2.58 -10.75
N TYR A 27 -0.31 -3.84 -11.00
CA TYR A 27 -0.50 -4.83 -9.92
C TYR A 27 0.82 -5.25 -9.26
N PHE A 28 1.92 -5.36 -10.01
CA PHE A 28 3.23 -5.75 -9.47
C PHE A 28 3.96 -4.64 -8.74
N VAL A 29 3.73 -3.38 -9.11
CA VAL A 29 4.37 -2.22 -8.48
C VAL A 29 3.53 -1.76 -7.28
N GLY A 30 3.92 -2.18 -6.09
CA GLY A 30 3.28 -1.80 -4.83
C GLY A 30 4.20 -1.05 -3.87
N LEU A 31 3.63 -0.54 -2.76
CA LEU A 31 4.36 0.13 -1.67
C LEU A 31 5.51 -0.70 -1.10
N GLY A 32 5.38 -2.04 -1.14
CA GLY A 32 6.45 -2.95 -0.71
C GLY A 32 7.75 -2.76 -1.52
N ASN A 33 7.66 -2.45 -2.81
CA ASN A 33 8.85 -2.20 -3.63
C ASN A 33 9.54 -0.88 -3.25
N ILE A 34 8.81 0.07 -2.66
CA ILE A 34 9.32 1.40 -2.31
C ILE A 34 10.07 1.38 -0.98
N TRP A 35 9.54 0.73 0.06
CA TRP A 35 10.20 0.72 1.38
C TRP A 35 10.77 -0.63 1.79
N ARG A 36 10.10 -1.74 1.45
CA ARG A 36 10.42 -3.05 2.05
C ARG A 36 11.62 -3.66 1.36
N PHE A 37 11.66 -3.55 0.04
CA PHE A 37 12.79 -4.03 -0.75
C PHE A 37 14.09 -3.30 -0.37
N PRO A 38 14.16 -1.95 -0.34
CA PRO A 38 15.39 -1.26 0.09
C PRO A 38 15.78 -1.59 1.53
N TYR A 39 14.82 -1.63 2.45
CA TYR A 39 15.07 -1.97 3.85
C TYR A 39 15.67 -3.38 4.00
N LEU A 40 15.06 -4.40 3.39
CA LEU A 40 15.56 -5.78 3.45
C LEU A 40 16.89 -5.94 2.72
N CYS A 41 17.10 -5.23 1.61
CA CYS A 41 18.37 -5.23 0.89
C CYS A 41 19.49 -4.72 1.80
N PHE A 42 19.26 -3.60 2.49
CA PHE A 42 20.24 -3.02 3.41
C PHE A 42 20.57 -3.96 4.59
N GLU A 43 19.54 -4.49 5.27
CA GLU A 43 19.71 -5.39 6.43
C GLU A 43 20.40 -6.72 6.06
N ASN A 44 20.19 -7.24 4.86
CA ASN A 44 20.72 -8.56 4.43
C ASN A 44 22.02 -8.48 3.60
N GLY A 45 22.87 -7.49 3.87
CA GLY A 45 24.19 -7.37 3.22
C GLY A 45 24.20 -6.56 1.92
N GLY A 46 23.26 -5.63 1.76
CA GLY A 46 23.20 -4.68 0.66
C GLY A 46 23.15 -5.37 -0.70
N GLY A 47 24.09 -5.02 -1.58
CA GLY A 47 24.15 -5.56 -2.94
C GLY A 47 24.27 -7.09 -3.02
N ALA A 48 24.80 -7.77 -1.99
CA ALA A 48 24.90 -9.23 -1.98
C ALA A 48 23.52 -9.91 -1.94
N PHE A 49 22.52 -9.28 -1.32
CA PHE A 49 21.14 -9.76 -1.27
C PHE A 49 20.50 -9.89 -2.66
N LEU A 50 20.99 -9.12 -3.65
CA LEU A 50 20.46 -9.16 -5.02
C LEU A 50 20.67 -10.52 -5.69
N ILE A 51 21.72 -11.26 -5.33
CA ILE A 51 22.01 -12.57 -5.94
C ILE A 51 20.89 -13.58 -5.62
N PRO A 52 20.61 -13.93 -4.34
CA PRO A 52 19.51 -14.84 -4.01
C PRO A 52 18.15 -14.27 -4.41
N TYR A 53 17.97 -12.94 -4.35
CA TYR A 53 16.73 -12.29 -4.79
C TYR A 53 16.46 -12.55 -6.29
N LEU A 54 17.41 -12.28 -7.17
CA LEU A 54 17.25 -12.48 -8.62
C LEU A 54 17.08 -13.96 -8.97
N LEU A 55 17.78 -14.87 -8.29
CA LEU A 55 17.58 -16.30 -8.44
C LEU A 55 16.17 -16.72 -8.03
N SER A 56 15.66 -16.24 -6.90
CA SER A 56 14.29 -16.53 -6.46
C SER A 56 13.24 -15.99 -7.42
N VAL A 57 13.46 -14.81 -8.00
CA VAL A 57 12.56 -14.24 -9.03
C VAL A 57 12.60 -15.08 -10.30
N ALA A 58 13.78 -15.49 -10.77
CA ALA A 58 13.93 -16.27 -11.99
C ALA A 58 13.33 -17.68 -11.87
N PHE A 59 13.57 -18.38 -10.77
CA PHE A 59 13.19 -19.79 -10.59
C PHE A 59 11.86 -20.00 -9.88
N MET A 60 11.37 -19.02 -9.11
CA MET A 60 10.07 -19.11 -8.43
C MET A 60 9.11 -18.04 -8.93
N GLY A 61 9.49 -16.77 -8.84
CA GLY A 61 8.59 -15.65 -9.16
C GLY A 61 7.99 -15.71 -10.57
N ILE A 62 8.85 -15.76 -11.60
CA ILE A 62 8.44 -15.80 -13.00
C ILE A 62 7.60 -17.07 -13.29
N PRO A 63 8.03 -18.29 -12.93
CA PRO A 63 7.22 -19.49 -13.12
C PRO A 63 5.84 -19.43 -12.46
N PHE A 64 5.73 -18.91 -11.23
CA PHE A 64 4.43 -18.78 -10.56
C PHE A 64 3.49 -17.80 -11.27
N ILE A 65 4.00 -16.63 -11.70
CA ILE A 65 3.21 -15.65 -12.45
C ILE A 65 2.74 -16.23 -13.80
N MET A 66 3.62 -16.94 -14.50
CA MET A 66 3.26 -17.61 -15.75
C MET A 66 2.19 -18.68 -15.52
N LEU A 67 2.35 -19.50 -14.49
CA LEU A 67 1.37 -20.53 -14.11
C LEU A 67 0.00 -19.93 -13.83
N GLU A 68 -0.07 -18.89 -12.99
CA GLU A 68 -1.33 -18.23 -12.64
C GLU A 68 -1.99 -17.58 -13.87
N THR A 69 -1.20 -16.90 -14.71
CA THR A 69 -1.70 -16.26 -15.92
C THR A 69 -2.21 -17.28 -16.93
N SER A 70 -1.45 -18.35 -17.17
CA SER A 70 -1.86 -19.44 -18.07
C SER A 70 -3.10 -20.17 -17.55
N PHE A 71 -3.19 -20.42 -16.24
CA PHE A 71 -4.38 -21.01 -15.62
C PHE A 71 -5.61 -20.11 -15.79
N GLY A 72 -5.47 -18.80 -15.58
CA GLY A 72 -6.52 -17.81 -15.81
C GLY A 72 -6.97 -17.75 -17.27
N GLN A 73 -6.02 -17.79 -18.22
CA GLN A 73 -6.30 -17.81 -19.66
C GLN A 73 -6.98 -19.11 -20.12
N CYS A 74 -6.63 -20.26 -19.53
CA CYS A 74 -7.26 -21.54 -19.82
C CYS A 74 -8.69 -21.62 -19.25
N CYS A 75 -8.89 -21.13 -18.02
CA CYS A 75 -10.19 -21.22 -17.37
C CYS A 75 -11.20 -20.18 -17.85
N GLN A 76 -10.74 -19.01 -18.32
CA GLN A 76 -11.56 -17.87 -18.80
C GLN A 76 -12.76 -17.53 -17.90
N SER A 77 -12.60 -17.76 -16.59
CA SER A 77 -13.64 -17.61 -15.58
C SER A 77 -13.04 -17.02 -14.30
N GLY A 78 -13.88 -16.47 -13.43
CA GLY A 78 -13.43 -15.95 -12.13
C GLY A 78 -12.91 -17.07 -11.22
N ILE A 79 -12.10 -16.71 -10.23
CA ILE A 79 -11.38 -17.68 -9.36
C ILE A 79 -12.29 -18.75 -8.77
N MET A 80 -13.47 -18.39 -8.26
CA MET A 80 -14.42 -19.37 -7.69
C MET A 80 -14.87 -20.42 -8.72
N LYS A 81 -15.24 -19.99 -9.92
CA LYS A 81 -15.69 -20.87 -11.01
C LYS A 81 -14.55 -21.68 -11.62
N ALA A 82 -13.33 -21.14 -11.63
CA ALA A 82 -12.16 -21.86 -12.11
C ALA A 82 -11.86 -23.09 -11.24
N TRP A 83 -11.95 -22.93 -9.91
CA TRP A 83 -11.72 -24.01 -8.95
C TRP A 83 -12.90 -25.00 -8.81
N ASP A 84 -14.09 -24.68 -9.31
CA ASP A 84 -15.19 -25.66 -9.41
C ASP A 84 -14.83 -26.87 -10.31
N LYS A 85 -13.86 -26.70 -11.23
CA LYS A 85 -13.34 -27.81 -12.06
C LYS A 85 -12.54 -28.84 -11.26
N VAL A 86 -11.95 -28.43 -10.14
CA VAL A 86 -11.15 -29.29 -9.26
C VAL A 86 -11.65 -29.10 -7.81
N PRO A 87 -12.77 -29.73 -7.45
CA PRO A 87 -13.50 -29.43 -6.21
C PRO A 87 -12.69 -29.69 -4.94
N LEU A 88 -11.69 -30.59 -5.00
CA LEU A 88 -10.79 -30.87 -3.88
C LEU A 88 -10.03 -29.62 -3.39
N PHE A 89 -9.70 -28.71 -4.30
CA PHE A 89 -8.94 -27.49 -4.00
C PHE A 89 -9.82 -26.24 -3.94
N LYS A 90 -11.15 -26.38 -3.83
CA LYS A 90 -12.06 -25.23 -3.76
C LYS A 90 -11.79 -24.31 -2.56
N GLY A 91 -11.23 -24.85 -1.48
CA GLY A 91 -10.76 -24.07 -0.33
C GLY A 91 -9.71 -23.01 -0.68
N VAL A 92 -8.86 -23.26 -1.69
CA VAL A 92 -7.85 -22.30 -2.17
C VAL A 92 -8.51 -21.03 -2.72
N ALA A 93 -9.65 -21.18 -3.41
CA ALA A 93 -10.40 -20.04 -3.95
C ALA A 93 -10.96 -19.15 -2.84
N TYR A 94 -11.55 -19.76 -1.79
CA TYR A 94 -12.07 -19.02 -0.64
C TYR A 94 -10.95 -18.32 0.13
N ALA A 95 -9.85 -19.02 0.40
CA ALA A 95 -8.68 -18.45 1.08
C ALA A 95 -8.13 -17.25 0.28
N GLY A 96 -8.02 -17.38 -1.05
CA GLY A 96 -7.59 -16.28 -1.92
C GLY A 96 -8.47 -15.05 -1.82
N VAL A 97 -9.80 -15.21 -1.82
CA VAL A 97 -10.73 -14.08 -1.68
C VAL A 97 -10.63 -13.41 -0.31
N VAL A 98 -10.45 -14.18 0.76
CA VAL A 98 -10.23 -13.63 2.12
C VAL A 98 -8.91 -12.85 2.18
N CYS A 99 -7.82 -13.38 1.63
CA CYS A 99 -6.52 -12.70 1.57
C CYS A 99 -6.60 -11.39 0.78
N VAL A 100 -7.31 -11.38 -0.35
CA VAL A 100 -7.53 -10.17 -1.15
C VAL A 100 -8.40 -9.17 -0.39
N PHE A 101 -9.46 -9.60 0.28
CA PHE A 101 -10.29 -8.73 1.11
C PHE A 101 -9.47 -8.05 2.22
N HIS A 102 -8.71 -8.84 3.00
CA HIS A 102 -7.84 -8.30 4.04
C HIS A 102 -6.80 -7.33 3.45
N SER A 103 -6.24 -7.67 2.27
CA SER A 103 -5.31 -6.80 1.57
C SER A 103 -5.91 -5.43 1.23
N ASN A 104 -7.13 -5.42 0.69
CA ASN A 104 -7.82 -4.17 0.35
C ASN A 104 -8.08 -3.30 1.58
N VAL A 105 -8.47 -3.91 2.71
CA VAL A 105 -8.77 -3.18 3.95
C VAL A 105 -7.54 -2.46 4.50
N PHE A 106 -6.35 -3.08 4.47
CA PHE A 106 -5.16 -2.38 4.96
C PHE A 106 -4.61 -1.36 3.96
N TYR A 107 -4.63 -1.67 2.65
CA TYR A 107 -4.07 -0.77 1.63
C TYR A 107 -4.83 0.54 1.53
N ILE A 108 -6.17 0.52 1.66
CA ILE A 108 -6.97 1.75 1.60
C ILE A 108 -6.66 2.71 2.76
N VAL A 109 -6.33 2.17 3.94
CA VAL A 109 -5.91 2.96 5.10
C VAL A 109 -4.57 3.64 4.80
N ILE A 110 -3.59 2.92 4.23
CA ILE A 110 -2.31 3.53 3.86
C ILE A 110 -2.49 4.63 2.81
N LEU A 111 -3.33 4.40 1.81
CA LEU A 111 -3.66 5.42 0.80
C LEU A 111 -4.27 6.68 1.42
N SER A 112 -5.07 6.54 2.49
CA SER A 112 -5.65 7.69 3.21
C SER A 112 -4.60 8.54 3.92
N TRP A 113 -3.54 7.91 4.45
CA TRP A 113 -2.41 8.63 5.03
C TRP A 113 -1.67 9.40 3.94
N VAL A 114 -1.35 8.73 2.82
CA VAL A 114 -0.68 9.36 1.68
C VAL A 114 -1.50 10.53 1.15
N SER A 115 -2.82 10.41 1.02
CA SER A 115 -3.66 11.52 0.56
C SER A 115 -3.63 12.71 1.54
N LYS A 116 -3.61 12.47 2.86
CA LYS A 116 -3.45 13.54 3.87
C LYS A 116 -2.09 14.25 3.70
N TYR A 117 -1.01 13.50 3.48
CA TYR A 117 0.31 14.08 3.20
C TYR A 117 0.34 14.88 1.88
N ILE A 118 -0.33 14.40 0.82
CA ILE A 118 -0.44 15.13 -0.46
C ILE A 118 -1.14 16.47 -0.24
N VAL A 119 -2.28 16.49 0.46
CA VAL A 119 -2.99 17.74 0.76
C VAL A 119 -2.13 18.68 1.62
N ALA A 120 -1.48 18.14 2.64
CA ALA A 120 -0.59 18.92 3.51
C ALA A 120 0.65 19.47 2.77
N SER A 121 1.08 18.86 1.67
CA SER A 121 2.22 19.31 0.85
C SER A 121 1.97 20.63 0.13
N PHE A 122 0.71 21.06 0.00
CA PHE A 122 0.36 22.37 -0.57
C PHE A 122 0.48 23.51 0.43
N SER A 123 0.80 23.22 1.70
CA SER A 123 1.02 24.25 2.73
C SER A 123 2.47 24.74 2.74
N SER A 124 2.66 26.04 2.95
CA SER A 124 3.96 26.69 3.13
C SER A 124 3.94 27.53 4.41
N PRO A 125 4.73 27.20 5.45
CA PRO A 125 5.71 26.10 5.54
C PRO A 125 5.05 24.71 5.61
N LEU A 126 5.84 23.66 5.35
CA LEU A 126 5.38 22.28 5.45
C LEU A 126 5.05 21.95 6.92
N PRO A 127 3.90 21.32 7.22
CA PRO A 127 3.48 21.07 8.61
C PRO A 127 4.45 20.20 9.42
N TRP A 128 5.20 19.32 8.75
CA TRP A 128 6.20 18.44 9.36
C TRP A 128 7.63 19.01 9.37
N SER A 129 7.85 20.22 8.84
CA SER A 129 9.19 20.84 8.85
C SER A 129 9.44 21.78 10.04
N VAL A 130 8.37 22.25 10.70
CA VAL A 130 8.45 23.26 11.76
C VAL A 130 7.82 22.78 13.06
N CYS A 131 8.37 23.25 14.17
CA CYS A 131 7.80 23.12 15.51
C CYS A 131 6.85 24.31 15.78
N GLY A 132 5.90 24.17 16.72
CA GLY A 132 4.90 25.22 17.01
C GLY A 132 3.48 25.01 16.45
N ASN A 133 3.18 23.84 15.88
CA ASN A 133 1.81 23.45 15.56
C ASN A 133 1.03 22.98 16.80
N PRO A 134 -0.32 22.97 16.78
CA PRO A 134 -1.14 22.57 17.93
C PRO A 134 -0.90 21.16 18.47
N TRP A 135 -0.37 20.26 17.63
CA TRP A 135 -0.05 18.87 18.00
C TRP A 135 1.38 18.68 18.53
N ASN A 136 2.25 19.69 18.40
CA ASN A 136 3.66 19.55 18.78
C ASN A 136 3.85 19.66 20.30
N SER A 137 4.75 18.86 20.86
CA SER A 137 5.17 18.97 22.26
C SER A 137 6.40 19.86 22.44
N GLU A 138 6.71 20.17 23.71
CA GLU A 138 7.90 20.93 24.10
C GLU A 138 9.23 20.25 23.68
N ASN A 139 9.19 18.94 23.42
CA ASN A 139 10.36 18.15 22.98
C ASN A 139 10.56 18.16 21.45
N CYS A 140 9.77 18.93 20.70
CA CYS A 140 9.86 19.00 19.24
C CYS A 140 11.17 19.66 18.80
N VAL A 141 11.88 19.02 17.87
CA VAL A 141 13.12 19.54 17.28
C VAL A 141 12.99 19.71 15.77
N GLU A 142 13.36 20.88 15.26
CA GLU A 142 13.44 21.18 13.83
C GLU A 142 14.79 20.75 13.25
N MET A 143 14.78 20.18 12.04
CA MET A 143 16.00 19.70 11.35
C MET A 143 16.95 20.83 10.94
N ASN A 144 16.47 22.07 10.85
CA ASN A 144 17.20 23.23 10.33
C ASN A 144 17.78 24.15 11.41
N VAL A 145 17.84 23.72 12.67
CA VAL A 145 18.54 24.51 13.70
C VAL A 145 20.03 24.54 13.36
N ARG A 146 20.44 25.59 12.65
CA ARG A 146 21.85 25.98 12.54
C ARG A 146 22.36 26.08 13.96
N MET A 147 23.27 25.18 14.32
CA MET A 147 24.06 25.22 15.54
C MET A 147 24.90 26.51 15.54
N ASN A 148 24.28 27.65 15.84
CA ASN A 148 25.04 28.79 16.32
C ASN A 148 25.44 28.42 17.75
N GLN A 149 26.64 27.85 17.86
CA GLN A 149 27.37 27.62 19.09
C GLN A 149 27.27 28.85 20.01
N THR A 150 26.46 28.76 21.04
CA THR A 150 26.74 29.32 22.37
C THR A 150 25.97 28.49 23.39
N ASN A 151 26.70 27.84 24.31
CA ASN A 151 26.22 27.06 25.47
C ASN A 151 25.88 25.58 25.22
N LEU A 152 26.91 24.81 24.88
CA LEU A 152 26.93 23.34 24.72
C LEU A 152 26.67 22.52 26.00
N THR A 153 26.30 23.12 27.13
CA THR A 153 26.13 22.40 28.40
C THR A 153 24.69 21.99 28.73
N GLU A 154 23.66 22.64 28.17
CA GLU A 154 22.25 22.22 28.38
C GLU A 154 21.71 21.35 27.24
N HIS A 155 22.23 21.50 26.01
CA HIS A 155 21.68 20.81 24.83
C HIS A 155 22.09 19.34 24.69
N GLN A 156 23.15 18.88 25.35
CA GLN A 156 23.52 17.46 25.35
C GLN A 156 22.54 16.60 26.18
N LEU A 157 21.76 17.18 27.09
CA LEU A 157 20.75 16.45 27.87
C LEU A 157 19.40 16.29 27.12
N ASN A 158 19.12 17.16 26.15
CA ASN A 158 17.89 17.12 25.36
C ASN A 158 18.01 16.34 24.04
N ALA A 159 19.23 16.10 23.54
CA ALA A 159 19.46 15.30 22.33
C ALA A 159 19.02 13.83 22.48
N THR A 160 18.92 13.30 23.70
CA THR A 160 18.44 11.94 23.96
C THR A 160 16.92 11.81 24.09
N LYS A 161 16.16 12.93 24.10
CA LYS A 161 14.70 12.93 24.24
C LYS A 161 13.94 13.75 23.19
N GLY A 162 14.65 14.52 22.36
CA GLY A 162 14.04 15.33 21.30
C GLY A 162 13.42 14.46 20.22
N VAL A 163 12.18 14.76 19.83
CA VAL A 163 11.45 14.08 18.76
C VAL A 163 11.38 15.01 17.56
N SER A 164 11.60 14.50 16.35
CA SER A 164 11.57 15.34 15.15
C SER A 164 10.16 15.86 14.86
N ALA A 165 10.06 17.07 14.31
CA ALA A 165 8.76 17.65 13.88
C ALA A 165 7.98 16.70 12.93
N ALA A 166 8.69 15.92 12.10
CA ALA A 166 8.09 14.95 11.19
C ALA A 166 7.52 13.71 11.90
N GLU A 167 8.22 13.22 12.92
CA GLU A 167 7.75 12.10 13.74
C GLU A 167 6.56 12.50 14.62
N GLU A 168 6.57 13.71 15.18
CA GLU A 168 5.41 14.24 15.92
C GLU A 168 4.19 14.45 15.00
N PHE A 169 4.40 14.96 13.78
CA PHE A 169 3.33 15.08 12.79
C PHE A 169 2.72 13.71 12.45
N TRP A 170 3.55 12.69 12.24
CA TRP A 170 3.08 11.34 11.97
C TRP A 170 2.31 10.72 13.14
N THR A 171 2.90 10.74 14.34
CA THR A 171 2.36 10.02 15.50
C THR A 171 1.14 10.72 16.11
N LYS A 172 1.14 12.05 16.22
CA LYS A 172 0.10 12.81 16.91
C LYS A 172 -0.98 13.34 15.98
N GLU A 173 -0.61 13.87 14.82
CA GLU A 173 -1.57 14.52 13.91
C GLU A 173 -2.13 13.56 12.85
N VAL A 174 -1.29 12.77 12.18
CA VAL A 174 -1.75 11.83 11.15
C VAL A 174 -2.40 10.61 11.79
N LEU A 175 -1.69 9.89 12.65
CA LEU A 175 -2.20 8.67 13.27
C LEU A 175 -3.13 8.96 14.45
N GLY A 176 -2.80 9.94 15.29
CA GLY A 176 -3.47 10.12 16.58
C GLY A 176 -3.27 8.89 17.47
N MET A 177 -2.00 8.47 17.60
CA MET A 177 -1.62 7.21 18.24
C MET A 177 -2.12 7.13 19.69
N SER A 178 -2.80 6.04 20.02
CA SER A 178 -3.25 5.75 21.38
C SER A 178 -2.13 5.15 22.23
N SER A 179 -2.38 5.05 23.55
CA SER A 179 -1.43 4.51 24.53
C SER A 179 -1.12 3.02 24.36
N GLY A 180 -2.03 2.25 23.75
CA GLY A 180 -1.89 0.81 23.56
C GLY A 180 -3.02 0.19 22.75
N ILE A 181 -2.86 -1.08 22.38
CA ILE A 181 -3.82 -1.81 21.54
C ILE A 181 -5.18 -2.02 22.23
N ASP A 182 -5.19 -2.08 23.57
CA ASP A 182 -6.41 -2.21 24.37
C ASP A 182 -7.29 -0.94 24.32
N GLN A 183 -6.70 0.20 23.94
CA GLN A 183 -7.36 1.49 23.84
C GLN A 183 -7.32 1.97 22.39
N VAL A 184 -8.33 1.63 21.60
CA VAL A 184 -8.39 1.95 20.16
C VAL A 184 -8.52 3.47 19.88
N GLY A 185 -8.84 4.27 20.90
CA GLY A 185 -8.99 5.71 20.77
C GLY A 185 -10.24 6.12 19.99
N SER A 186 -10.25 7.34 19.45
CA SER A 186 -11.34 7.89 18.65
C SER A 186 -11.05 7.79 17.15
N ILE A 187 -12.10 7.62 16.34
CA ILE A 187 -11.98 7.64 14.88
C ILE A 187 -11.58 9.06 14.42
N ARG A 188 -10.48 9.17 13.68
CA ARG A 188 -10.05 10.42 13.04
C ARG A 188 -10.95 10.73 11.84
N THR A 189 -11.80 11.74 11.96
CA THR A 189 -12.77 12.13 10.93
C THR A 189 -12.11 12.51 9.61
N ASP A 190 -10.95 13.14 9.64
CA ASP A 190 -10.21 13.54 8.44
C ASP A 190 -9.79 12.32 7.60
N LEU A 191 -9.30 11.27 8.26
CA LEU A 191 -8.93 10.03 7.59
C LEU A 191 -10.17 9.29 7.08
N LEU A 192 -11.27 9.31 7.83
CA LEU A 192 -12.53 8.71 7.41
C LEU A 192 -13.04 9.37 6.11
N VAL A 193 -13.03 10.70 6.02
CA VAL A 193 -13.41 11.43 4.81
C VAL A 193 -12.48 11.08 3.65
N ASN A 194 -11.16 11.04 3.87
CA ASN A 194 -10.20 10.63 2.85
C ASN A 194 -10.45 9.20 2.35
N ILE A 195 -10.74 8.26 3.25
CA ILE A 195 -11.08 6.86 2.89
C ILE A 195 -12.35 6.83 2.03
N LEU A 196 -13.39 7.58 2.40
CA LEU A 196 -14.63 7.65 1.62
C LEU A 196 -14.38 8.20 0.21
N LEU A 197 -13.60 9.27 0.09
CA LEU A 197 -13.22 9.85 -1.21
C LEU A 197 -12.41 8.87 -2.07
N LEU A 198 -11.48 8.12 -1.46
CA LEU A 198 -10.70 7.10 -2.15
C LEU A 198 -11.59 5.96 -2.65
N TRP A 199 -12.56 5.48 -1.85
CA TRP A 199 -13.53 4.48 -2.28
C TRP A 199 -14.41 4.95 -3.43
N ILE A 200 -14.84 6.21 -3.40
CA ILE A 200 -15.57 6.82 -4.52
C ILE A 200 -14.69 6.85 -5.78
N GLY A 201 -13.41 7.22 -5.66
CA GLY A 201 -12.45 7.18 -6.75
C GLY A 201 -12.26 5.78 -7.32
N VAL A 202 -12.07 4.77 -6.46
CA VAL A 202 -11.94 3.35 -6.87
C VAL A 202 -13.22 2.85 -7.53
N TYR A 203 -14.39 3.24 -7.03
CA TYR A 203 -15.66 2.90 -7.66
C TYR A 203 -15.74 3.46 -9.09
N PHE A 204 -15.45 4.75 -9.29
CA PHE A 204 -15.43 5.34 -10.62
C PHE A 204 -14.33 4.77 -11.50
N ALA A 205 -13.22 4.29 -10.93
CA ALA A 205 -12.16 3.63 -11.68
C ALA A 205 -12.54 2.22 -12.17
N THR A 206 -13.52 1.56 -11.51
CA THR A 206 -13.81 0.13 -11.74
C THR A 206 -15.23 -0.15 -12.23
N PHE A 207 -16.19 0.78 -12.12
CA PHE A 207 -17.61 0.51 -12.38
C PHE A 207 -17.93 0.02 -13.80
N LYS A 208 -17.15 0.42 -14.81
CA LYS A 208 -17.29 -0.03 -16.21
C LYS A 208 -16.45 -1.26 -16.56
N GLY A 209 -15.68 -1.76 -15.60
CA GLY A 209 -14.83 -2.94 -15.75
C GLY A 209 -13.65 -2.70 -16.69
N VAL A 210 -13.19 -3.81 -17.27
CA VAL A 210 -11.90 -3.92 -18.00
C VAL A 210 -11.80 -3.02 -19.23
N LYS A 211 -12.93 -2.64 -19.86
CA LYS A 211 -12.91 -1.77 -21.05
C LYS A 211 -12.59 -0.30 -20.76
N TRP A 212 -12.62 0.09 -19.49
CA TRP A 212 -12.42 1.46 -19.06
C TRP A 212 -10.99 1.72 -18.56
N LEU A 213 -10.26 0.63 -18.25
CA LEU A 213 -8.84 0.60 -17.91
C LEU A 213 -8.01 0.51 -19.18
#